data_AF-A0AA96JL07-F1
#
_entry.id   AF-A0AA96JL07-F1
#
_cell.length_a   1.000
_cell.length_b   1.000
_cell.length_c   1.000
_cell.angle_alpha   90.00
_cell.angle_beta   90.00
_cell.angle_gamma   90.00
#
_symmetry.space_group_name_H-M   'P 1'
#
loop_
_entity.id
_entity.type
_entity.pdbx_description
1 polymer ?
#
loop_
_entity_poly.entity_id
_entity_poly.type
_entity_poly.pdbx_seq_one_letter_code
_entity_poly.pdbx_strand_id
1 'polypeptide(L)'
;MCTNLPSVRSAEDEVFAELRRRLVREAVAALPGRCPELVAALAEDPPPTYREIAERLGMPRGSIGPTRARCLACLRVLLHAERYA
;
A
#
# COMPACT_ATOMS: atom_id res chain seq x y z
N MET A 1 14.95 -34.62 -19.30
CA MET A 1 14.94 -33.45 -18.40
C MET A 1 13.57 -32.80 -18.49
N CYS A 2 12.70 -33.01 -17.50
CA CYS A 2 11.38 -32.38 -17.45
C CYS A 2 11.49 -31.13 -16.59
N THR A 3 11.67 -29.98 -17.23
CA THR A 3 11.70 -28.67 -16.58
C THR A 3 10.28 -28.10 -16.52
N ASN A 4 9.92 -27.65 -15.33
CA ASN A 4 8.88 -26.65 -15.03
C ASN A 4 7.40 -27.08 -15.10
N LEU A 5 6.88 -27.54 -13.96
CA LEU A 5 5.44 -27.54 -13.69
C LEU A 5 5.01 -26.08 -13.39
N PRO A 6 3.91 -25.56 -13.97
CA PRO A 6 3.44 -24.22 -13.61
C PRO A 6 3.15 -24.16 -12.11
N SER A 7 3.73 -23.17 -11.43
CA SER A 7 3.42 -22.87 -10.03
C SER A 7 2.02 -22.27 -9.97
N VAL A 8 1.01 -23.14 -9.98
CA VAL A 8 -0.36 -22.78 -9.66
C VAL A 8 -0.37 -22.41 -8.18
N ARG A 9 -0.87 -21.22 -7.85
CA ARG A 9 -1.01 -20.80 -6.45
C ARG A 9 -1.89 -21.82 -5.74
N SER A 10 -1.40 -22.37 -4.64
CA SER A 10 -2.19 -23.26 -3.80
C SER A 10 -3.23 -22.44 -3.03
N ALA A 11 -4.24 -23.10 -2.48
CA ALA A 11 -5.21 -22.44 -1.60
C ALA A 11 -4.52 -21.72 -0.42
N GLU A 12 -3.43 -22.29 0.10
CA GLU A 12 -2.59 -21.68 1.14
C GLU A 12 -1.93 -20.38 0.67
N ASP A 13 -1.44 -20.32 -0.58
CA ASP A 13 -0.83 -19.12 -1.16
C ASP A 13 -1.84 -17.99 -1.31
N GLU A 14 -3.08 -18.31 -1.67
CA GLU A 14 -4.17 -17.35 -1.82
C GLU A 14 -4.58 -16.77 -0.46
N VAL A 15 -4.73 -17.64 0.55
CA VAL A 15 -5.02 -17.22 1.93
C VAL A 15 -3.89 -16.34 2.45
N PHE A 16 -2.63 -16.74 2.26
CA PHE A 16 -1.50 -15.92 2.70
C PHE A 16 -1.44 -14.56 2.00
N ALA A 17 -1.75 -14.53 0.70
CA ALA A 17 -1.83 -13.28 -0.04
C ALA A 17 -2.95 -12.36 0.48
N GLU A 18 -4.12 -12.91 0.84
CA GLU A 18 -5.20 -12.11 1.41
C GLU A 18 -4.89 -11.61 2.82
N LEU A 19 -4.32 -12.46 3.67
CA LEU A 19 -3.85 -12.04 5.00
C LEU A 19 -2.82 -10.91 4.89
N ARG A 20 -1.84 -11.03 3.98
CA ARG A 20 -0.86 -9.97 3.73
C ARG A 20 -1.53 -8.68 3.28
N ARG A 21 -2.49 -8.75 2.34
CA ARG A 21 -3.25 -7.56 1.89
C ARG A 21 -4.03 -6.92 3.03
N ARG A 22 -4.68 -7.73 3.87
CA ARG A 22 -5.43 -7.26 5.03
C ARG A 22 -4.54 -6.51 6.02
N LEU A 23 -3.41 -7.10 6.41
CA LEU A 23 -2.45 -6.47 7.34
C LEU A 23 -1.94 -5.13 6.79
N VAL A 24 -1.65 -5.06 5.49
CA VAL A 24 -1.25 -3.79 4.86
C VAL A 24 -2.38 -2.77 4.90
N ARG A 25 -3.63 -3.15 4.62
CA ARG A 25 -4.78 -2.24 4.70
C ARG A 25 -5.00 -1.71 6.12
N GLU A 26 -4.87 -2.56 7.13
CA GLU A 26 -4.97 -2.18 8.54
C GLU A 26 -3.85 -1.21 8.94
N ALA A 27 -2.60 -1.49 8.55
CA ALA A 27 -1.48 -0.58 8.80
C ALA A 27 -1.62 0.77 8.08
N VAL A 28 -2.18 0.79 6.87
CA VAL A 28 -2.49 2.03 6.14
C VAL A 28 -3.57 2.83 6.85
N ALA A 29 -4.61 2.18 7.37
CA ALA A 29 -5.67 2.85 8.12
C ALA A 29 -5.18 3.47 9.44
N ALA A 30 -4.10 2.93 10.03
CA ALA A 30 -3.47 3.46 11.23
C ALA A 30 -2.49 4.63 10.97
N LEU A 31 -2.27 5.05 9.72
CA LEU A 31 -1.38 6.17 9.42
C LEU A 31 -1.94 7.51 9.90
N PRO A 32 -1.07 8.45 10.35
CA PRO A 32 -1.53 9.74 10.85
C PRO A 32 -1.93 10.72 9.74
N GLY A 33 -2.91 11.58 10.04
CA GLY A 33 -3.34 12.67 9.16
C GLY A 33 -3.87 12.18 7.82
N ARG A 34 -3.53 12.87 6.73
CA ARG A 34 -3.98 12.57 5.34
C ARG A 34 -3.23 11.45 4.62
N CYS A 35 -2.44 10.67 5.36
CA CYS A 35 -1.62 9.61 4.78
C CYS A 35 -2.42 8.39 4.31
N PRO A 36 -3.47 7.92 5.02
CA PRO A 36 -4.30 6.82 4.54
C PRO A 36 -4.90 7.09 3.15
N GLU A 37 -5.44 8.28 2.92
CA GLU A 37 -6.09 8.67 1.67
C GLU A 37 -5.09 8.77 0.52
N LEU A 38 -3.92 9.36 0.77
CA LEU A 38 -2.87 9.45 -0.24
C LEU A 38 -2.34 8.06 -0.62
N VAL A 39 -2.08 7.19 0.36
CA VAL A 39 -1.56 5.83 0.08
C VAL A 39 -2.62 4.98 -0.62
N ALA A 40 -3.89 5.07 -0.22
CA ALA A 40 -4.99 4.39 -0.89
C ALA A 40 -5.12 4.83 -2.35
N ALA A 41 -5.12 6.15 -2.62
CA ALA A 41 -5.19 6.67 -3.99
C ALA A 41 -4.01 6.22 -4.87
N LEU A 42 -2.80 6.16 -4.31
CA LEU A 42 -1.62 5.68 -5.02
C LEU A 42 -1.63 4.16 -5.31
N ALA A 43 -2.46 3.40 -4.59
CA ALA A 43 -2.59 1.96 -4.72
C ALA A 43 -3.79 1.52 -5.58
N GLU A 44 -4.58 2.47 -6.10
CA GLU A 44 -5.64 2.21 -7.07
C GLU A 44 -5.06 1.55 -8.34
N ASP A 45 -5.86 0.67 -8.97
CA ASP A 45 -5.54 0.03 -10.24
C ASP A 45 -6.70 0.26 -11.24
N PRO A 46 -6.51 1.02 -12.32
CA PRO A 46 -5.27 1.72 -12.69
C PRO A 46 -4.97 2.91 -11.75
N PRO A 47 -3.69 3.28 -11.57
CA PRO A 47 -3.33 4.37 -10.69
C PRO A 47 -3.74 5.74 -11.28
N PRO A 48 -4.37 6.62 -10.49
CA PRO A 48 -4.71 7.98 -10.92
C PRO A 48 -3.44 8.81 -11.16
N THR A 49 -3.58 9.82 -12.01
CA THR A 49 -2.52 10.79 -12.24
C THR A 49 -2.28 11.66 -11.00
N TYR A 50 -1.08 12.21 -10.86
CA TYR A 50 -0.79 13.14 -9.76
C TYR A 50 -1.69 14.39 -9.77
N ARG A 51 -2.23 14.76 -10.93
CA ARG A 51 -3.21 15.85 -11.04
C ARG A 51 -4.53 15.46 -10.36
N GLU A 52 -5.05 14.29 -10.69
CA GLU A 52 -6.30 13.78 -10.10
C GLU A 52 -6.15 13.55 -8.59
N ILE A 53 -5.00 13.05 -8.13
CA ILE A 53 -4.72 12.92 -6.69
C ILE A 53 -4.70 14.29 -6.01
N ALA A 54 -4.02 15.29 -6.61
CA ALA A 54 -3.96 16.65 -6.08
C ALA A 54 -5.35 17.27 -5.95
N GLU A 55 -6.19 17.12 -6.97
CA GLU A 55 -7.58 17.60 -7.02
C GLU A 55 -8.45 16.89 -5.97
N ARG A 56 -8.44 15.55 -5.94
CA ARG A 56 -9.25 14.74 -5.00
C ARG A 56 -8.90 15.03 -3.54
N LEU A 57 -7.62 15.22 -3.23
CA LEU A 57 -7.14 15.38 -1.85
C LEU A 57 -6.92 16.84 -1.45
N GLY A 58 -7.23 17.80 -2.33
CA GLY A 58 -7.08 19.23 -2.06
C GLY A 58 -5.65 19.64 -1.70
N MET A 59 -4.64 19.00 -2.30
CA MET A 59 -3.22 19.23 -1.97
C MET A 59 -2.42 19.74 -3.17
N PRO A 60 -1.39 20.58 -2.97
CA PRO A 60 -0.54 21.02 -4.08
C PRO A 60 0.14 19.83 -4.77
N ARG A 61 0.09 19.78 -6.11
CA ARG A 61 0.74 18.71 -6.89
C ARG A 61 2.22 18.52 -6.52
N GLY A 62 2.95 19.62 -6.29
CA GLY A 62 4.37 19.59 -5.87
C GLY A 62 4.60 19.00 -4.47
N SER A 63 3.57 18.95 -3.62
CA SER A 63 3.66 18.38 -2.26
C SER A 63 3.43 16.87 -2.21
N ILE A 64 2.96 16.24 -3.30
CA ILE A 64 2.66 14.80 -3.35
C ILE A 64 3.92 13.97 -3.08
N GLY A 65 5.06 14.31 -3.71
CA GLY A 65 6.32 13.60 -3.52
C GLY A 65 6.82 13.58 -2.07
N PRO A 66 7.04 14.75 -1.45
CA PRO A 66 7.43 14.83 -0.03
C PRO A 66 6.42 14.18 0.93
N THR A 67 5.11 14.35 0.67
CA THR A 67 4.06 13.75 1.50
C THR A 67 4.09 12.22 1.39
N ARG A 68 4.21 11.68 0.18
CA ARG A 68 4.34 10.23 -0.07
C ARG A 68 5.55 9.65 0.65
N ALA A 69 6.71 10.31 0.57
CA ALA A 69 7.93 9.85 1.25
C ALA A 69 7.70 9.74 2.77
N ARG A 70 7.13 10.78 3.39
CA ARG A 70 6.79 10.78 4.83
C ARG A 70 5.79 9.69 5.19
N CYS A 71 4.68 9.57 4.45
CA CYS A 71 3.65 8.56 4.72
C CYS A 71 4.21 7.13 4.63
N LEU A 72 5.03 6.83 3.61
CA LEU A 72 5.66 5.52 3.46
C LEU A 72 6.74 5.24 4.51
N ALA A 73 7.40 6.27 5.07
CA ALA A 73 8.30 6.10 6.20
C ALA A 73 7.51 5.69 7.47
N CYS A 74 6.41 6.36 7.77
CA CYS A 74 5.51 5.98 8.87
C CYS A 74 4.94 4.57 8.67
N LEU A 75 4.52 4.22 7.46
CA LEU A 75 3.96 2.90 7.16
C LEU A 75 4.97 1.78 7.42
N ARG A 76 6.24 1.99 7.05
CA ARG A 76 7.30 1.03 7.37
C ARG A 76 7.43 0.81 8.88
N VAL A 77 7.41 1.88 9.67
CA VAL A 77 7.49 1.78 11.15
C VAL A 77 6.34 0.95 11.70
N LEU A 78 5.10 1.20 11.28
CA LEU A 78 3.92 0.44 11.71
C LEU A 78 4.02 -1.04 11.34
N LEU A 79 4.38 -1.34 10.07
CA LEU A 79 4.55 -2.72 9.60
C LEU A 79 5.71 -3.46 10.29
N HIS A 80 6.73 -2.74 10.76
CA HIS A 80 7.80 -3.33 11.54
C HIS A 80 7.41 -3.56 13.01
N ALA A 81 6.55 -2.71 13.59
CA ALA A 81 6.04 -2.88 14.94
C ALA A 81 5.13 -4.12 15.05
N GLU A 82 4.26 -4.33 14.06
CA GLU A 82 3.40 -5.54 13.94
C GLU A 82 4.19 -6.85 13.88
N ARG A 83 5.46 -6.82 13.45
CA ARG A 83 6.31 -8.03 13.40
C ARG A 83 6.79 -8.50 14.78
N TYR A 84 6.60 -7.67 15.81
CA TYR A 84 6.99 -7.95 17.20
C TYR A 84 5.79 -7.89 18.16
N ALA A 85 4.57 -7.74 17.64
CA ALA A 85 3.31 -7.82 18.40
C ALA A 85 2.79 -9.26 18.38
#